data_AF-A0A2V6FSQ1-F1
#
_entry.id   AF-A0A2V6FSQ1-F1
#
_cell.length_a   1.000
_cell.length_b   1.000
_cell.length_c   1.000
_cell.angle_alpha   90.00
_cell.angle_beta   90.00
_cell.angle_gamma   90.00
#
_symmetry.space_group_name_H-M   'P 1'
#
loop_
_entity.id
_entity.type
_entity.pdbx_description
1 polymer ?
#
loop_
_entity_poly.entity_id
_entity_poly.type
_entity_poly.pdbx_seq_one_letter_code
_entity_poly.pdbx_strand_id
1 'polypeptide(L)'
;MTKASIDFSAYTGAELIPAAQNIHDKMTANAATFPGPPVAMATFQTLTDTADAALSKKASGATADVIGFNVARNDLEDALNELGNYVNIVAKGDATIVDKSGFPSYDTARTPDTSPPPAPQNLVLRQDDLSGSLVARCRPDRPRSVNEVQTNTTDPNNESGWKPTGMFSGGKAVLSGFTPGTTAWVRVRTCGLKGVMGAWSDPAKIMVV
;
A
#
# COMPACT_ATOMS: atom_id res chain seq x y z
N MET A 1 6.89 -7.90 -11.31
CA MET A 1 8.27 -7.54 -11.69
C MET A 1 9.09 -7.51 -10.41
N THR A 2 10.25 -8.15 -10.44
CA THR A 2 11.08 -8.29 -9.25
C THR A 2 11.97 -7.06 -9.07
N LYS A 3 12.08 -6.55 -7.85
CA LYS A 3 12.93 -5.42 -7.50
C LYS A 3 13.85 -5.76 -6.33
N ALA A 4 15.06 -5.21 -6.35
CA ALA A 4 15.96 -5.16 -5.21
C ALA A 4 15.38 -4.24 -4.11
N SER A 5 15.45 -4.68 -2.85
CA SER A 5 15.12 -3.89 -1.67
C SER A 5 16.22 -2.87 -1.39
N ILE A 6 15.83 -1.61 -1.21
CA ILE A 6 16.74 -0.50 -0.88
C ILE A 6 16.55 0.00 0.56
N ASP A 7 15.58 -0.55 1.27
CA ASP A 7 15.30 -0.22 2.65
C ASP A 7 15.90 -1.28 3.57
N PHE A 8 16.85 -0.84 4.39
CA PHE A 8 17.55 -1.65 5.38
C PHE A 8 17.31 -1.15 6.81
N SER A 9 16.37 -0.21 7.00
CA SER A 9 16.08 0.39 8.31
C SER A 9 15.66 -0.62 9.38
N ALA A 10 15.06 -1.74 8.95
CA ALA A 10 14.66 -2.84 9.83
C ALA A 10 15.81 -3.80 10.22
N TYR A 11 16.95 -3.75 9.54
CA TYR A 11 18.08 -4.65 9.80
C TYR A 11 18.81 -4.20 11.06
N THR A 12 19.13 -5.11 11.97
CA THR A 12 20.07 -4.80 13.06
C THR A 12 21.49 -4.61 12.51
N GLY A 13 22.40 -4.00 13.27
CA GLY A 13 23.81 -3.87 12.84
C GLY A 13 24.45 -5.22 12.48
N ALA A 14 24.17 -6.25 13.29
CA ALA A 14 24.69 -7.60 13.08
C ALA A 14 24.10 -8.30 11.85
N GLU A 15 22.95 -7.87 11.34
CA GLU A 15 22.34 -8.39 10.10
C GLU A 15 22.75 -7.56 8.88
N LEU A 16 22.88 -6.24 9.04
CA LEU A 16 23.20 -5.30 7.97
C LEU A 16 24.60 -5.56 7.38
N ILE A 17 25.61 -5.74 8.22
CA ILE A 17 27.01 -5.89 7.77
C ILE A 17 27.19 -7.17 6.93
N PRO A 18 26.75 -8.37 7.36
CA PRO A 18 26.84 -9.55 6.51
C PRO A 18 26.03 -9.43 5.21
N ALA A 19 24.88 -8.76 5.24
CA ALA A 19 24.09 -8.51 4.05
C ALA A 19 24.84 -7.60 3.06
N ALA A 20 25.44 -6.51 3.55
CA ALA A 20 26.27 -5.61 2.75
C ALA A 20 27.48 -6.33 2.15
N GLN A 21 28.17 -7.17 2.92
CA GLN A 21 29.29 -7.96 2.43
C GLN A 21 28.87 -8.92 1.31
N ASN A 22 27.75 -9.64 1.49
CA ASN A 22 27.23 -10.52 0.45
C ASN A 22 26.87 -9.76 -0.83
N ILE A 23 26.26 -8.57 -0.71
CA ILE A 23 25.98 -7.70 -1.86
C ILE A 23 27.27 -7.28 -2.56
N HIS A 24 28.29 -6.85 -1.81
CA HIS A 24 29.60 -6.47 -2.35
C HIS A 24 30.21 -7.63 -3.16
N ASP A 25 30.26 -8.82 -2.57
CA ASP A 25 30.89 -10.00 -3.18
C ASP A 25 30.15 -10.43 -4.45
N LYS A 26 28.81 -10.40 -4.41
CA LYS A 26 27.96 -10.76 -5.55
C LYS A 26 28.04 -9.75 -6.68
N MET A 27 27.98 -8.45 -6.39
CA MET A 27 28.15 -7.41 -7.41
C MET A 27 29.55 -7.43 -8.03
N THR A 28 30.58 -7.67 -7.22
CA THR A 28 31.97 -7.80 -7.69
C THR A 28 32.14 -9.04 -8.59
N ALA A 29 31.60 -10.19 -8.18
CA ALA A 29 31.62 -11.41 -8.99
C ALA A 29 30.85 -11.27 -10.32
N ASN A 30 29.84 -10.40 -10.36
CA ASN A 30 28.99 -10.16 -11.53
C ASN A 30 29.24 -8.80 -12.19
N ALA A 31 30.47 -8.26 -12.13
CA ALA A 31 30.82 -6.93 -12.63
C ALA A 31 30.46 -6.68 -14.10
N ALA A 32 30.46 -7.71 -14.95
CA ALA A 32 30.02 -7.60 -16.35
C ALA A 32 28.51 -7.28 -16.49
N THR A 33 27.70 -7.69 -15.51
CA THR A 33 26.27 -7.37 -15.44
C THR A 33 26.05 -5.98 -14.83
N PHE A 34 26.97 -5.53 -13.98
CA PHE A 34 26.89 -4.26 -13.23
C PHE A 34 28.06 -3.31 -13.57
N PRO A 35 28.17 -2.83 -14.82
CA PRO A 35 29.26 -1.95 -15.23
C PRO A 35 29.09 -0.53 -14.66
N GLY A 36 30.13 -0.02 -13.99
CA GLY A 36 30.19 1.36 -13.50
C GLY A 36 29.12 1.68 -12.44
N PRO A 37 29.13 0.98 -11.28
CA PRO A 37 28.21 1.31 -10.20
C PRO A 37 28.44 2.74 -9.67
N PRO A 38 27.39 3.43 -9.19
CA PRO A 38 27.50 4.80 -8.67
C PRO A 38 28.44 4.90 -7.47
N VAL A 39 28.44 3.88 -6.61
CA VAL A 39 29.44 3.70 -5.55
C VAL A 39 30.44 2.65 -6.01
N ALA A 40 31.72 3.00 -6.03
CA ALA A 40 32.78 2.05 -6.36
C ALA A 40 32.81 0.91 -5.33
N MET A 41 32.99 -0.34 -5.77
CA MET A 41 32.99 -1.51 -4.86
C MET A 41 34.07 -1.43 -3.78
N ALA A 42 35.24 -0.85 -4.08
CA ALA A 42 36.27 -0.60 -3.07
C ALA A 42 35.82 0.39 -1.98
N THR A 43 35.07 1.43 -2.35
CA THR A 43 34.48 2.38 -1.39
C THR A 43 33.40 1.69 -0.57
N PHE A 44 32.56 0.87 -1.20
CA PHE A 44 31.51 0.13 -0.51
C PHE A 44 32.08 -0.88 0.50
N GLN A 45 33.17 -1.58 0.17
CA GLN A 45 33.90 -2.42 1.12
C GLN A 45 34.43 -1.59 2.31
N THR A 46 35.04 -0.44 2.04
CA THR A 46 35.55 0.45 3.09
C THR A 46 34.46 0.90 4.07
N LEU A 47 33.26 1.22 3.56
CA LEU A 47 32.10 1.58 4.39
C LEU A 47 31.62 0.37 5.23
N THR A 48 31.60 -0.81 4.63
CA THR A 48 31.23 -2.07 5.33
C THR A 48 32.19 -2.37 6.47
N ASP A 49 33.50 -2.29 6.22
CA ASP A 49 34.55 -2.50 7.23
C ASP A 49 34.49 -1.44 8.36
N THR A 50 34.19 -0.19 7.99
CA THR A 50 34.03 0.91 8.95
C THR A 50 32.83 0.68 9.87
N ALA A 51 31.69 0.25 9.32
CA ALA A 51 30.50 -0.07 10.09
C ALA A 51 30.72 -1.26 11.03
N ASP A 52 31.47 -2.29 10.59
CA ASP A 52 31.83 -3.45 11.42
C ASP A 52 32.75 -3.09 12.60
N ALA A 53 33.79 -2.30 12.32
CA ALA A 53 34.66 -1.77 13.36
C ALA A 53 33.89 -0.89 14.37
N ALA A 54 32.95 -0.07 13.91
CA ALA A 54 32.11 0.76 14.77
C ALA A 54 31.10 -0.07 15.59
N LEU A 55 30.54 -1.15 15.02
CA LEU A 55 29.65 -2.06 15.73
C LEU A 55 30.37 -2.72 16.91
N SER A 56 31.61 -3.15 16.71
CA SER A 56 32.44 -3.72 17.77
C SER A 56 32.69 -2.74 18.92
N LYS A 57 32.94 -1.45 18.61
CA LYS A 57 33.15 -0.41 19.62
C LYS A 57 31.87 -0.04 20.38
N LYS A 58 30.71 -0.07 19.72
CA LYS A 58 29.41 0.24 20.33
C LYS A 58 29.11 -0.59 21.58
N ALA A 59 29.70 -1.79 21.70
CA ALA A 59 29.57 -2.64 22.89
C ALA A 59 30.04 -1.97 24.20
N SER A 60 30.89 -0.93 24.12
CA SER A 60 31.30 -0.13 25.29
C SER A 60 30.13 0.63 25.95
N GLY A 61 29.07 0.93 25.17
CA GLY A 61 27.95 1.78 25.60
C GLY A 61 28.28 3.27 25.70
N ALA A 62 29.50 3.70 25.38
CA ALA A 62 29.87 5.11 25.43
C ALA A 62 29.10 5.92 24.36
N THR A 63 28.63 7.12 24.72
CA THR A 63 27.85 7.97 23.82
C THR A 63 28.56 8.23 22.49
N ALA A 64 29.88 8.46 22.52
CA ALA A 64 30.69 8.67 21.32
C ALA A 64 30.72 7.43 20.40
N ASP A 65 30.81 6.22 20.97
CA ASP A 65 30.85 4.97 20.20
C ASP A 65 29.47 4.64 19.59
N VAL A 66 28.39 4.93 20.32
CA VAL A 66 27.01 4.80 19.81
C VAL A 66 26.77 5.75 18.65
N ILE A 67 27.19 7.02 18.78
CA ILE A 67 27.09 8.01 17.69
C ILE A 67 27.94 7.57 16.51
N GLY A 68 29.19 7.14 16.73
CA GLY A 68 30.09 6.66 15.69
C GLY A 68 29.52 5.50 14.88
N PHE A 69 28.88 4.54 15.55
CA PHE A 69 28.17 3.46 14.85
C PHE A 69 26.99 3.96 14.02
N ASN A 70 26.16 4.88 14.56
CA ASN A 70 25.00 5.39 13.82
C ASN A 70 25.42 6.15 12.56
N VAL A 71 26.52 6.93 12.62
CA VAL A 71 27.08 7.61 11.44
C VAL A 71 27.55 6.59 10.40
N ALA A 72 28.40 5.64 10.80
CA ALA A 72 28.90 4.61 9.89
C ALA A 72 27.77 3.75 9.28
N ARG A 73 26.71 3.49 10.06
CA ARG A 73 25.52 2.80 9.57
C ARG A 73 24.79 3.62 8.51
N ASN A 74 24.56 4.91 8.75
CA ASN A 74 23.86 5.76 7.78
C ASN A 74 24.64 5.84 6.46
N ASP A 75 25.96 6.03 6.52
CA ASP A 75 26.80 6.08 5.32
C ASP A 75 26.74 4.76 4.52
N LEU A 76 26.68 3.61 5.23
CA LEU A 76 26.51 2.30 4.59
C LEU A 76 25.11 2.12 3.98
N GLU A 77 24.06 2.56 4.66
CA GLU A 77 22.68 2.53 4.15
C GLU A 77 22.50 3.42 2.92
N ASP A 78 23.12 4.61 2.90
CA ASP A 78 23.11 5.50 1.74
C ASP A 78 23.78 4.85 0.53
N ALA A 79 24.95 4.22 0.72
CA ALA A 79 25.61 3.47 -0.35
C ALA A 79 24.78 2.29 -0.85
N LEU A 80 24.14 1.53 0.05
CA LEU A 80 23.22 0.45 -0.29
C LEU A 80 22.00 0.96 -1.09
N ASN A 81 21.49 2.14 -0.74
CA ASN A 81 20.38 2.77 -1.44
C ASN A 81 20.76 3.11 -2.88
N GLU A 82 21.90 3.78 -3.08
CA GLU A 82 22.41 4.13 -4.41
C GLU A 82 22.65 2.90 -5.27
N LEU A 83 23.31 1.88 -4.70
CA LEU A 83 23.60 0.63 -5.40
C LEU A 83 22.33 -0.16 -5.74
N GLY A 84 21.37 -0.28 -4.80
CA GLY A 84 20.14 -1.01 -5.05
C GLY A 84 19.23 -0.31 -6.07
N ASN A 85 19.23 1.04 -6.11
CA ASN A 85 18.58 1.80 -7.18
C ASN A 85 19.24 1.52 -8.53
N TYR A 86 20.56 1.53 -8.59
CA TYR A 86 21.31 1.18 -9.79
C TYR A 86 21.01 -0.25 -10.26
N VAL A 87 21.00 -1.24 -9.36
CA VAL A 87 20.62 -2.64 -9.67
C VAL A 87 19.22 -2.69 -10.27
N ASN A 88 18.25 -1.96 -9.70
CA ASN A 88 16.89 -1.90 -10.23
C ASN A 88 16.83 -1.31 -11.65
N ILE A 89 17.68 -0.33 -11.97
CA ILE A 89 17.80 0.26 -13.32
C ILE A 89 18.37 -0.76 -14.30
N VAL A 90 19.42 -1.49 -13.91
CA VAL A 90 20.07 -2.51 -14.74
C VAL A 90 19.14 -3.70 -14.97
N ALA A 91 18.50 -4.20 -13.92
CA ALA A 91 17.67 -5.41 -13.95
C ALA A 91 16.36 -5.22 -14.73
N LYS A 92 15.78 -4.01 -14.74
CA LYS A 92 14.49 -3.73 -15.42
C LYS A 92 13.37 -4.72 -15.07
N GLY A 93 13.40 -5.30 -13.86
CA GLY A 93 12.42 -6.28 -13.41
C GLY A 93 12.80 -7.76 -13.63
N ASP A 94 13.96 -8.05 -14.23
CA ASP A 94 14.49 -9.41 -14.40
C ASP A 94 14.99 -9.97 -13.06
N ALA A 95 14.30 -10.98 -12.56
CA ALA A 95 14.62 -11.62 -11.29
C ALA A 95 16.03 -12.24 -11.26
N THR A 96 16.54 -12.71 -12.40
CA THR A 96 17.87 -13.32 -12.51
C THR A 96 18.96 -12.27 -12.35
N ILE A 97 18.75 -11.07 -12.89
CA ILE A 97 19.71 -9.97 -12.74
C ILE A 97 19.67 -9.44 -11.31
N VAL A 98 18.49 -9.32 -10.69
CA VAL A 98 18.39 -8.94 -9.28
C VAL A 98 19.10 -9.95 -8.39
N ASP A 99 18.90 -11.26 -8.58
CA ASP A 99 19.56 -12.31 -7.79
C ASP A 99 21.11 -12.24 -7.87
N LYS A 100 21.64 -11.96 -9.06
CA LYS A 100 23.09 -11.75 -9.26
C LYS A 100 23.69 -10.61 -8.44
N SER A 101 22.90 -9.62 -8.03
CA SER A 101 23.37 -8.52 -7.19
C SER A 101 23.55 -8.88 -5.72
N GLY A 102 22.92 -9.98 -5.26
CA GLY A 102 22.87 -10.34 -3.84
C GLY A 102 21.90 -9.52 -2.99
N PHE A 103 21.20 -8.52 -3.56
CA PHE A 103 20.18 -7.76 -2.84
C PHE A 103 18.96 -8.64 -2.50
N PRO A 104 18.37 -8.49 -1.30
CA PRO A 104 17.04 -9.02 -1.03
C PRO A 104 16.05 -8.50 -2.07
N SER A 105 15.13 -9.36 -2.54
CA SER A 105 14.19 -8.99 -3.60
C SER A 105 12.74 -9.13 -3.19
N TYR A 106 11.87 -8.35 -3.82
CA TYR A 106 10.42 -8.41 -3.65
C TYR A 106 9.71 -8.25 -5.00
N ASP A 107 8.54 -8.86 -5.15
CA ASP A 107 7.73 -8.69 -6.36
C ASP A 107 6.75 -7.53 -6.17
N THR A 108 6.68 -6.66 -7.18
CA THR A 108 5.66 -5.59 -7.24
C THR A 108 4.41 -6.02 -8.00
N ALA A 109 4.37 -7.22 -8.58
CA ALA A 109 3.18 -7.77 -9.19
C ALA A 109 2.15 -8.07 -8.11
N ARG A 110 1.18 -7.18 -7.98
CA ARG A 110 -0.06 -7.47 -7.27
C ARG A 110 -1.07 -7.97 -8.29
N THR A 111 -1.43 -9.24 -8.22
CA THR A 111 -2.61 -9.73 -8.93
C THR A 111 -3.83 -9.00 -8.34
N PRO A 112 -4.55 -8.18 -9.13
CA PRO A 112 -5.74 -7.52 -8.62
C PRO A 112 -6.76 -8.59 -8.24
N ASP A 113 -7.26 -8.53 -7.01
CA ASP A 113 -8.39 -9.36 -6.63
C ASP A 113 -9.65 -8.83 -7.34
N THR A 114 -10.04 -9.52 -8.41
CA THR A 114 -11.24 -9.25 -9.19
C THR A 114 -12.45 -10.03 -8.68
N SER A 115 -12.38 -10.64 -7.50
CA SER A 115 -13.56 -11.21 -6.87
C SER A 115 -14.60 -10.11 -6.60
N PRO A 116 -15.89 -10.38 -6.84
CA PRO A 116 -16.95 -9.44 -6.49
C PRO A 116 -16.89 -9.09 -4.99
N PRO A 117 -16.86 -7.80 -4.62
CA PRO A 117 -16.93 -7.41 -3.23
C PRO A 117 -18.20 -7.95 -2.56
N PRO A 118 -18.12 -8.46 -1.33
CA PRO A 118 -19.26 -8.64 -0.46
C PRO A 118 -20.15 -7.39 -0.35
N ALA A 119 -21.42 -7.61 -0.02
CA ALA A 119 -22.36 -6.52 0.19
C ALA A 119 -21.94 -5.64 1.38
N PRO A 120 -22.04 -4.29 1.27
CA PRO A 120 -21.88 -3.40 2.40
C PRO A 120 -22.82 -3.76 3.56
N GLN A 121 -22.31 -3.67 4.79
CA GLN A 121 -23.05 -4.02 6.01
C GLN A 121 -23.51 -2.77 6.76
N ASN A 122 -24.42 -2.95 7.72
CA ASN A 122 -24.88 -1.91 8.65
C ASN A 122 -25.35 -0.63 7.93
N LEU A 123 -26.14 -0.78 6.88
CA LEU A 123 -26.77 0.36 6.21
C LEU A 123 -27.79 1.00 7.16
N VAL A 124 -27.54 2.25 7.53
CA VAL A 124 -28.39 3.06 8.40
C VAL A 124 -28.66 4.38 7.70
N LEU A 125 -29.93 4.80 7.70
CA LEU A 125 -30.37 6.08 7.16
C LEU A 125 -30.62 7.08 8.29
N ARG A 126 -30.27 8.34 8.05
CA ARG A 126 -30.55 9.47 8.96
C ARG A 126 -31.10 10.64 8.15
N GLN A 127 -31.94 11.47 8.77
CA GLN A 127 -32.27 12.76 8.19
C GLN A 127 -31.01 13.63 8.11
N ASP A 128 -30.95 14.46 7.08
CA ASP A 128 -30.00 15.56 7.03
C ASP A 128 -30.66 16.85 7.56
N ASP A 129 -29.87 17.90 7.78
CA ASP A 129 -30.40 19.19 8.27
C ASP A 129 -31.27 19.91 7.22
N LEU A 130 -31.14 19.52 5.94
CA LEU A 130 -31.91 20.05 4.82
C LEU A 130 -33.13 19.16 4.54
N SER A 131 -34.34 19.76 4.57
CA SER A 131 -35.57 19.04 4.22
C SER A 131 -35.48 18.43 2.82
N GLY A 132 -35.96 17.19 2.68
CA GLY A 132 -35.83 16.43 1.43
C GLY A 132 -34.44 15.81 1.20
N SER A 133 -33.57 15.82 2.21
CA SER A 133 -32.24 15.20 2.17
C SER A 133 -32.03 14.18 3.29
N LEU A 134 -31.27 13.13 2.98
CA LEU A 134 -30.97 12.05 3.91
C LEU A 134 -29.51 11.60 3.76
N VAL A 135 -28.96 11.08 4.85
CA VAL A 135 -27.60 10.54 4.91
C VAL A 135 -27.68 9.03 5.07
N ALA A 136 -27.15 8.31 4.08
CA ALA A 136 -26.93 6.87 4.17
C ALA A 136 -25.52 6.60 4.70
N ARG A 137 -25.42 5.81 5.78
CA ARG A 137 -24.15 5.32 6.31
C ARG A 137 -24.10 3.82 6.26
N CYS A 138 -23.01 3.26 5.78
CA CYS A 138 -22.75 1.82 5.79
C CYS A 138 -21.31 1.53 6.19
N ARG A 139 -21.02 0.26 6.47
CA ARG A 139 -19.68 -0.30 6.55
C ARG A 139 -19.37 -0.97 5.20
N PRO A 140 -18.58 -0.34 4.32
CA PRO A 140 -18.19 -0.96 3.06
C PRO A 140 -17.29 -2.17 3.30
N ASP A 141 -17.25 -3.07 2.33
CA ASP A 141 -16.38 -4.26 2.35
C ASP A 141 -14.89 -3.88 2.40
N ARG A 142 -14.51 -2.83 1.65
CA ARG A 142 -13.10 -2.44 1.45
C ARG A 142 -12.81 -1.04 1.99
N PRO A 143 -11.63 -0.81 2.59
CA PRO A 143 -11.19 0.54 2.93
C PRO A 143 -10.99 1.35 1.64
N ARG A 144 -11.27 2.66 1.69
CA ARG A 144 -11.19 3.57 0.54
C ARG A 144 -12.00 3.10 -0.69
N SER A 145 -13.12 2.41 -0.44
CA SER A 145 -14.04 1.93 -1.47
C SER A 145 -14.80 3.07 -2.15
N VAL A 146 -15.26 2.79 -3.37
CA VAL A 146 -16.35 3.54 -4.00
C VAL A 146 -17.60 2.66 -3.91
N ASN A 147 -18.72 3.25 -3.52
CA ASN A 147 -19.99 2.55 -3.33
C ASN A 147 -21.07 3.19 -4.20
N GLU A 148 -21.77 2.36 -4.96
CA GLU A 148 -22.94 2.78 -5.73
C GLU A 148 -24.18 2.73 -4.83
N VAL A 149 -25.00 3.77 -4.92
CA VAL A 149 -26.23 3.90 -4.15
C VAL A 149 -27.42 3.95 -5.10
N GLN A 150 -28.44 3.16 -4.78
CA GLN A 150 -29.73 3.20 -5.44
C GLN A 150 -30.84 3.54 -4.46
N THR A 151 -31.86 4.22 -4.96
CA THR A 151 -33.04 4.62 -4.20
C THR A 151 -34.32 4.14 -4.87
N ASN A 152 -35.34 3.87 -4.07
CA ASN A 152 -36.68 3.52 -4.52
C ASN A 152 -37.70 4.14 -3.56
N THR A 153 -38.75 4.78 -4.08
CA THR A 153 -39.79 5.46 -3.29
C THR A 153 -41.11 4.68 -3.22
N THR A 154 -41.13 3.46 -3.75
CA THR A 154 -42.31 2.60 -3.84
C THR A 154 -42.11 1.31 -3.02
N ASP A 155 -42.09 0.15 -3.68
CA ASP A 155 -41.87 -1.16 -3.08
C ASP A 155 -40.42 -1.61 -3.31
N PRO A 156 -39.65 -1.96 -2.25
CA PRO A 156 -38.27 -2.44 -2.39
C PRO A 156 -38.17 -3.78 -3.12
N ASN A 157 -39.25 -4.57 -3.19
CA ASN A 157 -39.31 -5.84 -3.91
C ASN A 157 -39.48 -5.65 -5.43
N ASN A 158 -39.88 -4.46 -5.87
CA ASN A 158 -39.98 -4.14 -7.28
C ASN A 158 -38.60 -3.67 -7.80
N GLU A 159 -37.88 -4.58 -8.46
CA GLU A 159 -36.53 -4.32 -8.96
C GLU A 159 -36.48 -3.10 -9.92
N SER A 160 -37.49 -2.94 -10.77
CA SER A 160 -37.60 -1.82 -11.72
C SER A 160 -37.80 -0.45 -11.05
N GLY A 161 -38.14 -0.43 -9.77
CA GLY A 161 -38.30 0.80 -8.98
C GLY A 161 -36.98 1.39 -8.48
N TRP A 162 -35.88 0.62 -8.51
CA TRP A 162 -34.57 1.09 -8.06
C TRP A 162 -33.90 1.97 -9.11
N LYS A 163 -33.55 3.20 -8.71
CA LYS A 163 -32.88 4.18 -9.56
C LYS A 163 -31.48 4.50 -9.04
N PRO A 164 -30.46 4.59 -9.90
CA PRO A 164 -29.13 5.01 -9.51
C PRO A 164 -29.17 6.47 -9.02
N THR A 165 -28.70 6.69 -7.81
CA THR A 165 -28.56 8.05 -7.24
C THR A 165 -27.15 8.59 -7.45
N GLY A 166 -26.14 7.72 -7.40
CA GLY A 166 -24.76 8.08 -7.64
C GLY A 166 -23.75 7.11 -7.03
N MET A 167 -22.48 7.45 -7.18
CA MET A 167 -21.35 6.74 -6.57
C MET A 167 -20.68 7.65 -5.53
N PHE A 168 -20.37 7.09 -4.37
CA PHE A 168 -19.84 7.82 -3.22
C PHE A 168 -18.59 7.13 -2.68
N SER A 169 -17.62 7.91 -2.21
CA SER A 169 -16.42 7.37 -1.58
C SER A 169 -16.67 7.02 -0.11
N GLY A 170 -16.20 5.84 0.30
CA GLY A 170 -16.37 5.34 1.66
C GLY A 170 -17.81 5.04 2.05
N GLY A 171 -18.06 4.96 3.35
CA GLY A 171 -19.33 4.51 3.93
C GLY A 171 -20.36 5.60 4.19
N LYS A 172 -20.28 6.77 3.54
CA LYS A 172 -21.25 7.88 3.71
C LYS A 172 -21.70 8.39 2.35
N ALA A 173 -23.01 8.41 2.13
CA ALA A 173 -23.62 9.07 0.99
C ALA A 173 -24.66 10.09 1.48
N VAL A 174 -24.62 11.30 0.92
CA VAL A 174 -25.63 12.34 1.15
C VAL A 174 -26.52 12.35 -0.08
N LEU A 175 -27.81 12.09 0.11
CA LEU A 175 -28.79 11.96 -0.95
C LEU A 175 -29.82 13.08 -0.78
N SER A 176 -30.12 13.81 -1.85
CA SER A 176 -31.03 14.96 -1.84
C SER A 176 -32.06 14.85 -2.97
N GLY A 177 -33.10 15.70 -2.91
CA GLY A 177 -34.14 15.76 -3.94
C GLY A 177 -35.34 14.85 -3.69
N PHE A 178 -35.55 14.41 -2.44
CA PHE A 178 -36.74 13.66 -2.05
C PHE A 178 -37.89 14.60 -1.67
N THR A 179 -39.12 14.19 -1.98
CA THR A 179 -40.32 14.89 -1.50
C THR A 179 -40.56 14.54 -0.02
N PRO A 180 -40.63 15.54 0.89
CA PRO A 180 -40.95 15.31 2.30
C PRO A 180 -42.26 14.52 2.48
N GLY A 181 -42.30 13.66 3.49
CA GLY A 181 -43.41 12.74 3.76
C GLY A 181 -43.37 11.43 2.96
N THR A 182 -42.40 11.25 2.05
CA THR A 182 -42.25 10.01 1.27
C THR A 182 -41.38 8.99 1.99
N THR A 183 -41.72 7.71 1.91
CA THR A 183 -40.83 6.62 2.36
C THR A 183 -39.79 6.34 1.28
N ALA A 184 -38.51 6.56 1.60
CA ALA A 184 -37.40 6.23 0.73
C ALA A 184 -36.74 4.92 1.19
N TRP A 185 -36.52 4.02 0.23
CA TRP A 185 -35.70 2.84 0.35
C TRP A 185 -34.34 3.10 -0.28
N VAL A 186 -33.28 2.63 0.37
CA VAL A 186 -31.90 2.79 -0.09
C VAL A 186 -31.21 1.45 -0.01
N ARG A 187 -30.43 1.11 -1.05
CA ARG A 187 -29.48 0.00 -1.04
C ARG A 187 -28.14 0.45 -1.58
N VAL A 188 -27.08 -0.18 -1.11
CA VAL A 188 -25.70 0.20 -1.44
C VAL A 188 -24.91 -1.04 -1.86
N ARG A 189 -24.05 -0.93 -2.87
CA ARG A 189 -23.08 -1.98 -3.23
C ARG A 189 -21.68 -1.40 -3.34
N THR A 190 -20.66 -2.19 -3.02
CA THR A 190 -19.26 -1.79 -3.22
C THR A 190 -18.83 -2.07 -4.67
N CYS A 191 -18.21 -1.07 -5.30
CA CYS A 191 -17.58 -1.21 -6.60
C CYS A 191 -16.21 -1.87 -6.43
N GLY A 192 -16.02 -3.00 -7.08
CA GLY A 192 -14.75 -3.74 -7.11
C GLY A 192 -13.78 -3.19 -8.16
N LEU A 193 -12.67 -3.91 -8.33
CA LEU A 193 -11.65 -3.55 -9.32
C LEU A 193 -12.12 -3.93 -10.73
N LYS A 194 -11.63 -3.22 -11.75
CA LYS A 194 -11.90 -3.47 -13.17
C LYS A 194 -13.40 -3.59 -13.54
N GLY A 195 -14.26 -2.83 -12.86
CA GLY A 195 -15.69 -2.78 -13.17
C GLY A 195 -16.52 -3.94 -12.61
N VAL A 196 -15.93 -4.83 -11.80
CA VAL A 196 -16.69 -5.88 -11.11
C VAL A 196 -17.53 -5.24 -10.00
N MET A 197 -18.85 -5.41 -10.05
CA MET A 197 -19.76 -4.87 -9.05
C MET A 197 -20.08 -5.91 -7.98
N GLY A 198 -20.08 -5.49 -6.72
CA GLY A 198 -20.46 -6.34 -5.59
C GLY A 198 -21.97 -6.55 -5.47
N ALA A 199 -22.35 -7.38 -4.50
CA ALA A 199 -23.75 -7.58 -4.14
C ALA A 199 -24.34 -6.34 -3.47
N TRP A 200 -25.67 -6.17 -3.59
CA TRP A 200 -26.40 -5.14 -2.87
C TRP A 200 -26.51 -5.48 -1.38
N SER A 201 -26.44 -4.46 -0.53
CA SER A 201 -26.80 -4.55 0.87
C SER A 201 -28.29 -4.84 1.04
N ASP A 202 -28.67 -5.30 2.23
CA ASP A 202 -30.07 -5.27 2.64
C ASP A 202 -30.62 -3.84 2.52
N PRO A 203 -31.83 -3.67 1.95
CA PRO A 203 -32.46 -2.35 1.85
C PRO A 203 -32.76 -1.75 3.22
N ALA A 204 -32.45 -0.46 3.39
CA ALA A 204 -32.87 0.33 4.54
C ALA A 204 -33.97 1.31 4.14
N LYS A 205 -34.86 1.65 5.07
CA LYS A 205 -35.95 2.62 4.84
C LYS A 205 -35.94 3.76 5.84
N ILE A 206 -36.39 4.92 5.40
CA ILE A 206 -36.69 6.08 6.24
C ILE A 206 -37.82 6.90 5.60
N MET A 207 -38.69 7.49 6.42
CA MET A 207 -39.63 8.51 5.94
C MET A 207 -38.91 9.85 5.91
N VAL A 208 -38.81 10.49 4.76
CA VAL A 208 -38.09 11.76 4.61
C VAL A 208 -38.89 12.91 5.24
N VAL A 209 -38.21 13.81 5.94
CA VAL A 209 -38.78 15.03 6.55
C VAL A 209 -38.28 16.28 5.81
#